data_AF-A0AAU3DZD6-F1
#
_entry.id   AF-A0AAU3DZD6-F1
#
_cell.length_a   1.000
_cell.length_b   1.000
_cell.length_c   1.000
_cell.angle_alpha   90.00
_cell.angle_beta   90.00
_cell.angle_gamma   90.00
#
_symmetry.space_group_name_H-M   'P 1'
#
loop_
_entity.id
_entity.type
_entity.pdbx_description
1 polymer ?
#
loop_
_entity_poly.entity_id
_entity_poly.type
_entity_poly.pdbx_seq_one_letter_code
_entity_poly.pdbx_strand_id
1 'polypeptide(L)'
;MRRSPATGDLAPRLVRSPYDGLMIGAFAGLGLQISEDALYVFNAAGNGFGAGQVSAAMQIIGTRAVSGLVQHVLFSAVFCAGLMWLIGRGEGRHRLRGLLLILAAMLVHNGWDNTAAYGERLAGAAGLFLILIILFIVGLILLTVTFRLAAPQEQGWLRAILAPEADRGLLTEAEVEAAASGYRKRRAYRKSIRGHHDRKAAKHVLEAANDLAQEVARSGGRDTEAVEHARAEVDRLRNRK
;
A
#
# COMPACT_ATOMS: atom_id res chain seq x y z
N MET A 1 8.22 -25.33 26.08
CA MET A 1 9.05 -26.14 25.16
C MET A 1 9.51 -25.23 24.02
N ARG A 2 10.77 -24.74 24.07
CA ARG A 2 11.34 -23.84 23.07
C ARG A 2 11.69 -24.63 21.82
N ARG A 3 11.12 -24.30 20.67
CA ARG A 3 11.63 -24.76 19.37
C ARG A 3 12.82 -23.88 18.99
N SER A 4 13.94 -24.54 18.70
CA SER A 4 15.16 -23.94 18.15
C SER A 4 14.87 -23.22 16.83
N PRO A 5 15.47 -22.05 16.53
CA PRO A 5 15.28 -21.41 15.23
C PRO A 5 16.14 -22.15 14.20
N ALA A 6 15.48 -22.99 13.41
CA ALA A 6 16.04 -23.53 12.18
C ALA A 6 16.48 -22.38 11.27
N THR A 7 17.65 -22.55 10.64
CA THR A 7 18.13 -21.79 9.48
C THR A 7 17.12 -21.92 8.35
N GLY A 8 16.14 -21.01 8.32
CA GLY A 8 15.02 -21.08 7.39
C GLY A 8 14.74 -19.70 6.85
N ASP A 9 15.06 -19.53 5.57
CA ASP A 9 14.57 -18.56 4.60
C ASP A 9 14.36 -17.11 5.08
N LEU A 10 14.95 -16.11 4.40
CA LEU A 10 14.76 -14.69 4.76
C LEU A 10 13.29 -14.25 4.55
N ALA A 11 12.56 -14.94 3.68
CA ALA A 11 11.22 -14.55 3.25
C ALA A 11 10.16 -14.40 4.37
N PRO A 12 10.01 -15.32 5.36
CA PRO A 12 9.06 -15.17 6.46
C PRO A 12 9.45 -14.06 7.44
N ARG A 13 10.73 -13.65 7.47
CA ARG A 13 11.18 -12.52 8.30
C ARG A 13 10.91 -11.18 7.64
N LEU A 14 10.78 -11.11 6.32
CA LEU A 14 10.58 -9.86 5.59
C LEU A 14 9.11 -9.61 5.22
N VAL A 15 8.33 -10.67 4.97
CA VAL A 15 6.94 -10.58 4.53
C VAL A 15 6.03 -11.30 5.53
N ARG A 16 5.49 -10.54 6.48
CA ARG A 16 4.81 -11.08 7.67
C ARG A 16 3.31 -10.82 7.67
N SER A 17 2.89 -9.74 7.02
CA SER A 17 1.52 -9.28 7.05
C SER A 17 0.89 -9.24 5.65
N PRO A 18 -0.45 -9.29 5.57
CA PRO A 18 -1.17 -9.00 4.33
C PRO A 18 -0.93 -7.59 3.80
N TYR A 19 -0.54 -6.65 4.68
CA TYR A 19 -0.17 -5.30 4.28
C TYR A 19 1.18 -5.29 3.53
N ASP A 20 2.14 -6.10 3.95
CA ASP A 20 3.41 -6.28 3.22
C ASP A 20 3.15 -6.87 1.83
N GLY A 21 2.27 -7.89 1.77
CA GLY A 21 1.82 -8.48 0.52
C GLY A 21 1.16 -7.46 -0.41
N LEU A 22 0.32 -6.57 0.14
CA LEU A 22 -0.30 -5.48 -0.60
C LEU A 22 0.75 -4.54 -1.21
N MET A 23 1.76 -4.12 -0.43
CA MET A 23 2.82 -3.21 -0.89
C MET A 23 3.70 -3.87 -1.96
N ILE A 24 4.15 -5.11 -1.72
CA ILE A 24 4.96 -5.88 -2.68
C ILE A 24 4.19 -6.09 -3.98
N GLY A 25 2.90 -6.45 -3.88
CA GLY A 25 2.03 -6.61 -5.03
C GLY A 25 1.86 -5.31 -5.82
N ALA A 26 1.74 -4.16 -5.14
CA ALA A 26 1.67 -2.87 -5.80
C ALA A 26 2.95 -2.54 -6.58
N PHE A 27 4.13 -2.76 -5.99
CA PHE A 27 5.41 -2.55 -6.67
C PHE A 27 5.61 -3.52 -7.84
N ALA A 28 5.23 -4.80 -7.67
CA ALA A 28 5.29 -5.78 -8.73
C ALA A 28 4.35 -5.42 -9.90
N GLY A 29 3.12 -4.99 -9.60
CA GLY A 29 2.15 -4.53 -10.59
C GLY A 29 2.61 -3.26 -11.32
N LEU A 30 3.29 -2.36 -10.63
CA LEU A 30 3.92 -1.18 -11.24
C LEU A 30 5.05 -1.57 -12.21
N GLY A 31 5.88 -2.54 -11.84
CA GLY A 31 6.91 -3.07 -12.73
C GLY A 31 6.34 -3.74 -13.98
N LEU A 32 5.24 -4.49 -13.83
CA LEU A 32 4.49 -5.08 -14.94
C LEU A 32 3.94 -4.00 -15.87
N GLN A 33 3.28 -2.98 -15.30
CA GLN A 33 2.73 -1.85 -16.05
C GLN A 33 3.79 -1.18 -16.93
N ILE A 34 4.95 -0.84 -16.35
CA ILE A 34 6.05 -0.19 -17.08
C ILE A 34 6.55 -1.09 -18.21
N SER A 35 6.69 -2.39 -17.94
CA SER A 35 7.19 -3.35 -18.92
C SER A 35 6.19 -3.55 -20.07
N GLU A 36 4.89 -3.59 -19.76
CA GLU A 36 3.80 -3.70 -20.72
C GLU A 36 3.74 -2.45 -21.60
N ASP A 37 3.73 -1.24 -21.01
CA ASP A 37 3.69 0.01 -21.76
C ASP A 37 4.91 0.15 -22.68
N ALA A 38 6.10 -0.26 -22.22
CA ALA A 38 7.29 -0.32 -23.06
C ALA A 38 7.10 -1.26 -24.25
N LEU A 39 6.57 -2.47 -24.04
CA LEU A 39 6.30 -3.44 -25.10
C LEU A 39 5.30 -2.90 -26.13
N TYR A 40 4.24 -2.21 -25.70
CA TYR A 40 3.29 -1.56 -26.60
C TYR A 40 3.93 -0.47 -27.43
N VAL A 41 4.78 0.38 -26.83
CA VAL A 41 5.52 1.42 -27.54
C VAL A 41 6.48 0.81 -28.58
N PHE A 42 7.22 -0.24 -28.21
CA PHE A 42 8.10 -0.95 -29.14
C PHE A 42 7.34 -1.56 -30.32
N ASN A 43 6.21 -2.23 -30.05
CA ASN A 43 5.36 -2.82 -31.09
C ASN A 43 4.73 -1.76 -32.01
N ALA A 44 4.31 -0.61 -31.46
CA ALA A 44 3.78 0.51 -32.25
C ALA A 44 4.86 1.11 -33.17
N ALA A 45 6.10 1.23 -32.68
CA ALA A 45 7.22 1.72 -33.46
C ALA A 45 7.60 0.76 -34.60
N GLY A 46 7.65 -0.56 -34.32
CA GLY A 46 7.99 -1.58 -35.33
C GLY A 46 6.97 -1.70 -36.47
N ASN A 47 5.69 -1.42 -36.21
CA ASN A 47 4.62 -1.48 -37.21
C ASN A 47 4.45 -0.18 -38.04
N GLY A 48 5.22 0.88 -37.75
CA GLY A 48 4.96 2.24 -38.23
C GLY A 48 6.10 2.92 -38.98
N PHE A 49 6.83 2.22 -39.86
CA PHE A 49 7.82 2.90 -40.73
C PHE A 49 7.11 3.87 -41.71
N GLY A 50 7.24 5.19 -41.50
CA GLY A 50 6.97 6.19 -42.55
C GLY A 50 6.45 7.55 -42.11
N ALA A 51 5.36 7.64 -41.34
CA ALA A 51 4.79 8.92 -40.89
C ALA A 51 3.83 8.74 -39.71
N GLY A 52 3.85 9.67 -38.73
CA GLY A 52 2.89 9.67 -37.61
C GLY A 52 3.26 8.76 -36.42
N GLN A 53 4.48 8.22 -36.36
CA GLN A 53 4.96 7.35 -35.28
C GLN A 53 4.86 8.01 -33.90
N VAL A 54 5.24 9.29 -33.81
CA VAL A 54 5.18 10.05 -32.55
C VAL A 54 3.72 10.30 -32.14
N SER A 55 2.83 10.65 -33.07
CA SER A 55 1.41 10.87 -32.76
C SER A 55 0.69 9.58 -32.38
N ALA A 56 0.98 8.46 -33.05
CA ALA A 56 0.42 7.15 -32.72
C ALA A 56 0.95 6.64 -31.38
N ALA A 57 2.26 6.77 -31.12
CA ALA A 57 2.85 6.44 -29.83
C ALA A 57 2.28 7.32 -28.71
N MET A 58 2.13 8.63 -28.92
CA MET A 58 1.52 9.55 -27.93
C MET A 58 0.03 9.28 -27.70
N GLN A 59 -0.71 8.84 -28.72
CA GLN A 59 -2.11 8.45 -28.59
C GLN A 59 -2.26 7.12 -27.83
N ILE A 60 -1.38 6.15 -28.08
CA ILE A 60 -1.33 4.88 -27.33
C ILE A 60 -0.91 5.15 -25.88
N ILE A 61 0.15 5.94 -25.66
CA ILE A 61 0.59 6.35 -24.31
C ILE A 61 -0.53 7.12 -23.61
N GLY A 62 -1.23 8.04 -24.29
CA GLY A 62 -2.33 8.80 -23.70
C GLY A 62 -3.53 7.94 -23.33
N THR A 63 -3.94 7.03 -24.21
CA THR A 63 -5.06 6.10 -23.94
C THR A 63 -4.70 5.09 -22.85
N ARG A 64 -3.45 4.61 -22.79
CA ARG A 64 -2.94 3.71 -21.73
C ARG A 64 -2.65 4.43 -20.42
N ALA A 65 -2.24 5.68 -20.44
CA ALA A 65 -2.04 6.48 -19.22
C ALA A 65 -3.37 6.71 -18.49
N VAL A 66 -4.45 6.92 -19.24
CA VAL A 66 -5.80 7.12 -18.68
C VAL A 66 -6.47 5.80 -18.28
N SER A 67 -6.20 4.69 -18.98
CA SER A 67 -6.85 3.40 -18.72
C SER A 67 -6.01 2.43 -17.87
N GLY A 68 -4.73 2.23 -18.17
CA GLY A 68 -3.90 1.13 -17.65
C GLY A 68 -3.17 1.41 -16.33
N LEU A 69 -2.60 2.61 -16.14
CA LEU A 69 -1.58 2.90 -15.10
C LEU A 69 -1.94 2.50 -13.66
N VAL A 70 -3.23 2.40 -13.32
CA VAL A 70 -3.69 2.08 -11.96
C VAL A 70 -4.07 0.61 -11.80
N GLN A 71 -4.42 -0.09 -12.88
CA GLN A 71 -5.12 -1.38 -12.78
C GLN A 71 -4.19 -2.54 -12.44
N HIS A 72 -3.03 -2.65 -13.11
CA HIS A 72 -2.06 -3.70 -12.79
C HIS A 72 -1.50 -3.54 -11.37
N VAL A 73 -1.20 -2.31 -10.95
CA VAL A 73 -0.81 -1.99 -9.57
C VAL A 73 -1.86 -2.48 -8.59
N LEU A 74 -3.13 -2.17 -8.85
CA LEU A 74 -4.25 -2.49 -7.99
C LEU A 74 -4.49 -3.99 -7.88
N PHE A 75 -4.62 -4.68 -9.02
CA PHE A 75 -4.95 -6.11 -9.03
C PHE A 75 -3.83 -6.94 -8.43
N SER A 76 -2.57 -6.63 -8.74
CA SER A 76 -1.42 -7.30 -8.13
C SER A 76 -1.34 -7.05 -6.62
N ALA A 77 -1.63 -5.84 -6.15
CA ALA A 77 -1.70 -5.53 -4.72
C ALA A 77 -2.78 -6.38 -4.02
N VAL A 78 -4.00 -6.39 -4.54
CA VAL A 78 -5.13 -7.15 -3.97
C VAL A 78 -4.85 -8.66 -4.00
N PHE A 79 -4.32 -9.18 -5.11
CA PHE A 79 -3.95 -10.57 -5.25
C PHE A 79 -2.89 -10.99 -4.21
N CYS A 80 -1.81 -10.22 -4.07
CA CYS A 80 -0.73 -10.54 -3.13
C CYS A 80 -1.19 -10.44 -1.67
N ALA A 81 -2.03 -9.47 -1.32
CA ALA A 81 -2.67 -9.41 0.00
C ALA A 81 -3.55 -10.64 0.28
N GLY A 82 -4.33 -11.07 -0.73
CA GLY A 82 -5.12 -12.29 -0.67
C GLY A 82 -4.25 -13.55 -0.48
N LEU A 83 -3.14 -13.64 -1.21
CA LEU A 83 -2.16 -14.71 -1.10
C LEU A 83 -1.60 -14.82 0.32
N MET A 84 -1.28 -13.70 0.96
CA MET A 84 -0.81 -13.68 2.34
C MET A 84 -1.82 -14.31 3.32
N TRP A 85 -3.12 -13.98 3.21
CA TRP A 85 -4.15 -14.67 4.01
C TRP A 85 -4.32 -16.14 3.64
N LEU A 86 -4.21 -16.48 2.36
CA LEU A 86 -4.36 -17.86 1.88
C LEU A 86 -3.28 -18.78 2.46
N ILE A 87 -2.02 -18.32 2.47
CA ILE A 87 -0.88 -19.04 3.06
C ILE A 87 -0.81 -18.91 4.58
N GLY A 88 -1.72 -18.15 5.20
CA GLY A 88 -1.84 -18.01 6.65
C GLY A 88 -0.82 -17.04 7.27
N ARG A 89 -0.34 -16.07 6.51
CA ARG A 89 0.51 -14.98 6.99
C ARG A 89 -0.34 -13.74 7.30
N GLY A 90 -0.67 -13.61 8.57
CA GLY A 90 -1.50 -12.55 9.14
C GLY A 90 -2.02 -12.96 10.52
N GLU A 91 -2.58 -12.02 11.27
CA GLU A 91 -3.30 -12.34 12.50
C GLU A 91 -4.58 -13.10 12.15
N GLY A 92 -4.67 -14.37 12.56
CA GLY A 92 -5.80 -15.26 12.24
C GLY A 92 -5.70 -15.97 10.89
N ARG A 93 -6.33 -17.16 10.80
CA ARG A 93 -6.34 -17.99 9.57
C ARG A 93 -7.50 -17.62 8.65
N HIS A 94 -7.43 -16.47 7.99
CA HIS A 94 -8.47 -15.98 7.09
C HIS A 94 -8.38 -16.51 5.64
N ARG A 95 -8.16 -17.83 5.48
CA ARG A 95 -7.89 -18.44 4.17
C ARG A 95 -8.99 -18.22 3.14
N LEU A 96 -10.25 -18.33 3.54
CA LEU A 96 -11.40 -18.08 2.66
C LEU A 96 -11.39 -16.65 2.12
N ARG A 97 -11.13 -15.67 2.97
CA ARG A 97 -11.00 -14.26 2.56
C ARG A 97 -9.83 -14.06 1.60
N GLY A 98 -8.69 -14.70 1.87
CA GLY A 98 -7.54 -14.69 0.96
C GLY A 98 -7.90 -15.21 -0.43
N LEU A 99 -8.56 -16.38 -0.47
CA LEU A 99 -9.06 -16.99 -1.70
C LEU A 99 -10.05 -16.06 -2.44
N LEU A 100 -11.03 -15.49 -1.74
CA LEU A 100 -12.02 -14.59 -2.34
C LEU A 100 -11.37 -13.35 -2.96
N LEU A 101 -10.35 -12.78 -2.32
CA LEU A 101 -9.63 -11.62 -2.87
C LEU A 101 -8.79 -11.98 -4.10
N ILE A 102 -8.15 -13.15 -4.10
CA ILE A 102 -7.45 -13.67 -5.28
C ILE A 102 -8.44 -13.83 -6.45
N LEU A 103 -9.55 -14.52 -6.21
CA LEU A 103 -10.56 -14.75 -7.24
C LEU A 103 -11.17 -13.44 -7.74
N ALA A 104 -11.47 -12.50 -6.84
CA ALA A 104 -11.97 -11.19 -7.22
C ALA A 104 -10.97 -10.41 -8.09
N ALA A 105 -9.68 -10.40 -7.73
CA ALA A 105 -8.65 -9.76 -8.53
C ALA A 105 -8.54 -10.39 -9.93
N MET A 106 -8.57 -11.73 -10.02
CA MET A 106 -8.55 -12.43 -11.31
C MET A 106 -9.78 -12.15 -12.18
N LEU A 107 -10.97 -12.09 -11.58
CA LEU A 107 -12.21 -11.79 -12.31
C LEU A 107 -12.22 -10.35 -12.86
N VAL A 108 -11.79 -9.37 -12.05
CA VAL A 108 -11.76 -7.97 -12.51
C VAL A 108 -10.67 -7.78 -13.56
N HIS A 109 -9.52 -8.44 -13.43
CA HIS A 109 -8.47 -8.46 -14.45
C HIS A 109 -8.97 -9.10 -15.75
N ASN A 110 -9.66 -10.25 -15.69
CA ASN A 110 -10.29 -10.84 -16.88
C ASN A 110 -11.33 -9.90 -17.51
N GLY A 111 -12.10 -9.19 -16.66
CA GLY A 111 -13.00 -8.12 -17.07
C GLY A 111 -12.28 -7.06 -17.90
N TRP A 112 -11.11 -6.64 -17.42
CA TRP A 112 -10.25 -5.66 -18.07
C TRP A 112 -9.76 -6.13 -19.45
N ASP A 113 -9.20 -7.33 -19.53
CA ASP A 113 -8.67 -7.90 -20.78
C ASP A 113 -9.74 -8.01 -21.87
N ASN A 114 -10.99 -8.25 -21.45
CA ASN A 114 -12.12 -8.46 -22.35
C ASN A 114 -13.04 -7.24 -22.45
N THR A 115 -12.61 -6.06 -21.98
CA THR A 115 -13.45 -4.84 -21.94
C THR A 115 -14.01 -4.50 -23.32
N ALA A 116 -13.22 -4.65 -24.39
CA ALA A 116 -13.69 -4.41 -25.76
C ALA A 116 -14.80 -5.37 -26.18
N ALA A 117 -14.63 -6.67 -25.94
CA ALA A 117 -15.61 -7.69 -26.30
C ALA A 117 -16.91 -7.56 -25.50
N TYR A 118 -16.81 -7.28 -24.20
CA TYR A 118 -17.98 -7.05 -23.35
C TYR A 118 -18.68 -5.73 -23.68
N GLY A 119 -17.91 -4.68 -23.98
CA GLY A 119 -18.44 -3.37 -24.32
C GLY A 119 -19.25 -3.41 -25.62
N GLU A 120 -18.67 -4.04 -26.64
CA GLU A 120 -19.32 -4.22 -27.94
C GLU A 120 -20.66 -4.95 -27.81
N ARG A 121 -20.68 -6.07 -27.07
CA ARG A 121 -21.90 -6.86 -26.84
C ARG A 121 -22.96 -6.13 -26.01
N LEU A 122 -22.55 -5.21 -25.12
CA LEU A 122 -23.45 -4.51 -24.24
C LEU A 122 -24.15 -3.35 -24.96
N ALA A 123 -23.38 -2.46 -25.60
CA ALA A 123 -23.90 -1.27 -26.28
C ALA A 123 -22.84 -0.59 -27.18
N GLY A 124 -21.99 -1.37 -27.87
CA GLY A 124 -20.92 -0.81 -28.71
C GLY A 124 -19.96 0.06 -27.90
N ALA A 125 -19.63 1.24 -28.46
CA ALA A 125 -18.76 2.22 -27.79
C ALA A 125 -19.30 2.70 -26.43
N ALA A 126 -20.62 2.87 -26.27
CA ALA A 126 -21.20 3.27 -24.98
C ALA A 126 -21.05 2.17 -23.92
N GLY A 127 -21.19 0.91 -24.34
CA GLY A 127 -20.96 -0.25 -23.48
C GLY A 127 -19.51 -0.35 -23.01
N LEU A 128 -18.55 -0.06 -23.89
CA LEU A 128 -17.12 0.00 -23.54
C LEU A 128 -16.86 0.99 -22.42
N PHE A 129 -17.31 2.24 -22.55
CA PHE A 129 -17.10 3.27 -21.53
C PHE A 129 -17.77 2.90 -20.20
N LEU A 130 -18.98 2.34 -20.25
CA LEU A 130 -19.71 1.90 -19.07
C LEU A 130 -18.93 0.82 -18.31
N ILE A 131 -18.39 -0.18 -19.01
CA ILE A 131 -17.62 -1.28 -18.40
C ILE A 131 -16.30 -0.76 -17.80
N LEU A 132 -15.59 0.14 -18.50
CA LEU A 132 -14.38 0.76 -17.95
C LEU A 132 -14.66 1.48 -16.62
N ILE A 133 -15.74 2.25 -16.55
CA ILE A 133 -16.15 2.95 -15.32
C ILE A 133 -16.48 1.94 -14.21
N ILE A 134 -17.23 0.89 -14.52
CA ILE A 134 -17.60 -0.15 -13.55
C ILE A 134 -16.35 -0.85 -13.00
N LEU A 135 -15.45 -1.33 -13.88
CA LEU A 135 -14.24 -2.02 -13.48
C LEU A 135 -13.33 -1.12 -12.65
N PHE A 136 -13.21 0.15 -13.01
CA PHE A 136 -12.44 1.13 -12.24
C PHE A 136 -13.00 1.30 -10.82
N ILE A 137 -14.32 1.50 -10.69
CA ILE A 137 -14.99 1.63 -9.38
C ILE A 137 -14.82 0.35 -8.55
N VAL A 138 -15.05 -0.82 -9.16
CA VAL A 138 -14.89 -2.12 -8.49
C VAL A 138 -13.45 -2.31 -8.02
N GLY A 139 -12.46 -1.96 -8.84
CA GLY A 139 -11.05 -1.96 -8.47
C GLY A 139 -10.79 -1.09 -7.23
N LEU A 140 -11.24 0.17 -7.24
CA LEU A 140 -11.07 1.06 -6.09
C LEU A 140 -11.74 0.53 -4.82
N ILE A 141 -12.91 -0.11 -4.94
CA ILE A 141 -13.60 -0.76 -3.83
C ILE A 141 -12.75 -1.92 -3.30
N LEU A 142 -12.27 -2.82 -4.17
CA LEU A 142 -11.43 -3.95 -3.78
C LEU A 142 -10.16 -3.49 -3.08
N LEU A 143 -9.48 -2.47 -3.60
CA LEU A 143 -8.30 -1.89 -2.98
C LEU A 143 -8.62 -1.32 -1.60
N THR A 144 -9.69 -0.52 -1.50
CA THR A 144 -10.12 0.11 -0.25
C THR A 144 -10.48 -0.95 0.80
N VAL A 145 -11.23 -1.98 0.42
CA VAL A 145 -11.59 -3.10 1.28
C VAL A 145 -10.33 -3.83 1.72
N THR A 146 -9.43 -4.17 0.81
CA THR A 146 -8.17 -4.87 1.13
C THR A 146 -7.32 -4.06 2.11
N PHE A 147 -7.14 -2.76 1.88
CA PHE A 147 -6.46 -1.86 2.82
C PHE A 147 -7.13 -1.83 4.19
N ARG A 148 -8.45 -1.65 4.25
CA ARG A 148 -9.18 -1.59 5.53
C ARG A 148 -9.05 -2.87 6.32
N LEU A 149 -8.96 -4.01 5.64
CA LEU A 149 -8.87 -5.28 6.31
C LEU A 149 -7.41 -5.69 6.62
N ALA A 150 -6.42 -5.17 5.92
CA ALA A 150 -4.98 -5.41 6.17
C ALA A 150 -4.38 -4.46 7.21
N ALA A 151 -4.81 -3.20 7.21
CA ALA A 151 -4.21 -2.15 8.04
C ALA A 151 -4.30 -2.40 9.56
N PRO A 152 -5.38 -2.95 10.14
CA PRO A 152 -5.49 -3.07 11.60
C PRO A 152 -4.36 -3.85 12.26
N GLN A 153 -3.85 -4.90 11.60
CA GLN A 153 -2.72 -5.68 12.08
C GLN A 153 -1.46 -4.81 12.19
N GLU A 154 -1.12 -4.08 11.12
CA GLU A 154 0.05 -3.19 11.10
C GLU A 154 -0.07 -2.05 12.12
N GLN A 155 -1.27 -1.47 12.22
CA GLN A 155 -1.55 -0.44 13.21
C GLN A 155 -1.44 -0.99 14.65
N GLY A 156 -1.85 -2.23 14.89
CA GLY A 156 -1.70 -2.90 16.17
C GLY A 156 -0.23 -3.10 16.55
N TRP A 157 0.60 -3.50 15.59
CA TRP A 157 2.04 -3.68 15.79
C TRP A 157 2.74 -2.35 16.09
N LEU A 158 2.41 -1.30 15.34
CA LEU A 158 2.97 0.02 15.55
C LEU A 158 2.55 0.60 16.92
N ARG A 159 1.30 0.39 17.35
CA ARG A 159 0.86 0.71 18.72
C ARG A 159 1.67 -0.04 19.77
N ALA A 160 1.87 -1.35 19.58
CA ALA A 160 2.63 -2.17 20.54
C ALA A 160 4.10 -1.75 20.65
N ILE A 161 4.72 -1.32 19.54
CA ILE A 161 6.09 -0.79 19.53
C ILE A 161 6.20 0.53 20.28
N LEU A 162 5.20 1.41 20.13
CA LEU A 162 5.22 2.76 20.70
C LEU A 162 4.64 2.84 22.13
N ALA A 163 3.86 1.84 22.58
CA ALA A 163 3.26 1.82 23.92
C ALA A 163 4.28 2.00 25.06
N PRO A 164 5.47 1.34 25.05
CA PRO A 164 6.49 1.58 26.08
C PRO A 164 7.01 3.03 26.11
N GLU A 165 6.98 3.74 24.98
CA GLU A 165 7.41 5.14 24.91
C GLU A 165 6.34 6.09 25.48
N ALA A 166 5.06 5.67 25.48
CA ALA A 166 4.00 6.36 26.20
C ALA A 166 4.10 6.14 27.72
N ASP A 167 4.39 4.90 28.15
CA ASP A 167 4.61 4.58 29.57
C ASP A 167 5.79 5.38 30.17
N ARG A 168 6.80 5.68 29.35
CA ARG A 168 7.96 6.52 29.71
C ARG A 168 7.66 8.02 29.68
N GLY A 169 6.51 8.44 29.18
CA GLY A 169 6.10 9.84 29.02
C GLY A 169 6.75 10.58 27.85
N LEU A 170 7.46 9.89 26.96
CA LEU A 170 8.06 10.49 25.76
C LEU A 170 6.97 10.87 24.73
N LEU A 171 5.99 9.98 24.57
CA LEU A 171 4.80 10.19 23.74
C LEU A 171 3.54 10.19 24.61
N THR A 172 2.51 10.88 24.15
CA THR A 172 1.17 10.76 24.73
C THR A 172 0.40 9.62 24.07
N GLU A 173 -0.60 9.05 24.76
CA GLU A 173 -1.52 8.06 24.18
C GLU A 173 -2.18 8.56 22.89
N ALA A 174 -2.51 9.85 22.83
CA ALA A 174 -3.08 10.47 21.63
C ALA A 174 -2.08 10.51 20.46
N GLU A 175 -0.79 10.70 20.75
CA GLU A 175 0.28 10.66 19.74
C GLU A 175 0.56 9.24 19.26
N VAL A 176 0.58 8.26 20.16
CA VAL A 176 0.70 6.84 19.80
C VAL A 176 -0.47 6.43 18.90
N GLU A 177 -1.71 6.74 19.28
CA GLU A 177 -2.88 6.44 18.47
C GLU A 177 -2.85 7.17 17.11
N ALA A 178 -2.37 8.42 17.08
CA ALA A 178 -2.26 9.20 15.85
C ALA A 178 -1.13 8.73 14.92
N ALA A 179 0.01 8.29 15.48
CA ALA A 179 1.15 7.75 14.75
C ALA A 179 0.83 6.37 14.18
N ALA A 180 0.23 5.51 15.02
CA ALA A 180 -0.07 4.14 14.67
C ALA A 180 -1.31 3.97 13.78
N SER A 181 -2.10 5.03 13.57
CA SER A 181 -3.30 5.00 12.74
C SER A 181 -3.09 5.57 11.33
N GLY A 182 -4.06 5.32 10.46
CA GLY A 182 -4.09 5.91 9.12
C GLY A 182 -4.25 7.44 9.09
N TYR A 183 -4.02 8.02 7.91
CA TYR A 183 -4.04 9.46 7.61
C TYR A 183 -5.20 10.25 8.26
N ARG A 184 -6.41 9.67 8.31
CA ARG A 184 -7.59 10.36 8.85
C ARG A 184 -7.46 10.68 10.35
N LYS A 185 -6.98 9.73 11.16
CA LYS A 185 -6.78 9.89 12.61
C LYS A 185 -5.63 10.85 12.88
N ARG A 186 -4.52 10.70 12.16
CA ARG A 186 -3.39 11.65 12.20
C ARG A 186 -3.82 13.08 11.85
N ARG A 187 -4.66 13.25 10.83
CA ARG A 187 -5.23 14.56 10.46
C ARG A 187 -6.18 15.09 11.54
N ALA A 188 -7.02 14.25 12.14
CA ALA A 188 -7.93 14.64 13.21
C ALA A 188 -7.15 15.14 14.44
N TYR A 189 -6.12 14.40 14.87
CA TYR A 189 -5.21 14.80 15.95
C TYR A 189 -4.57 16.18 15.70
N ARG A 190 -4.00 16.40 14.51
CA ARG A 190 -3.44 17.72 14.18
C ARG A 190 -4.51 18.82 14.17
N LYS A 191 -5.75 18.51 13.78
CA LYS A 191 -6.83 19.50 13.77
C LYS A 191 -7.33 19.86 15.17
N SER A 192 -7.25 18.96 16.14
CA SER A 192 -7.64 19.26 17.53
C SER A 192 -6.66 20.20 18.22
N ILE A 193 -5.42 20.28 17.75
CA ILE A 193 -4.41 21.22 18.25
C ILE A 193 -4.74 22.65 17.78
N ARG A 194 -4.66 23.62 18.69
CA ARG A 194 -4.80 25.05 18.40
C ARG A 194 -3.42 25.64 18.10
N GLY A 195 -3.35 26.69 17.27
CA GLY A 195 -2.09 27.32 16.87
C GLY A 195 -1.42 26.67 15.65
N HIS A 196 -0.88 27.48 14.74
CA HIS A 196 -0.19 26.97 13.55
C HIS A 196 1.15 26.31 13.90
N HIS A 197 1.91 26.94 14.81
CA HIS A 197 3.20 26.44 15.26
C HIS A 197 3.07 25.09 15.97
N ASP A 198 2.14 24.95 16.91
CA ASP A 198 1.90 23.70 17.64
C ASP A 198 1.45 22.56 16.73
N ARG A 199 0.64 22.86 15.70
CA ARG A 199 0.27 21.88 14.67
C ARG A 199 1.45 21.39 13.86
N LYS A 200 2.39 22.29 13.56
CA LYS A 200 3.62 21.96 12.83
C LYS A 200 4.56 21.14 13.71
N ALA A 201 4.74 21.53 14.98
CA ALA A 201 5.49 20.77 15.97
C ALA A 201 4.91 19.35 16.12
N ALA A 202 3.60 19.21 16.30
CA ALA A 202 2.93 17.92 16.38
C ALA A 202 3.07 17.07 15.11
N LYS A 203 3.12 17.69 13.92
CA LYS A 203 3.43 16.96 12.68
C LYS A 203 4.82 16.32 12.78
N HIS A 204 5.82 17.09 13.21
CA HIS A 204 7.21 16.65 13.31
C HIS A 204 7.40 15.61 14.43
N VAL A 205 6.74 15.77 15.58
CA VAL A 205 6.73 14.75 16.64
C VAL A 205 6.17 13.43 16.11
N LEU A 206 5.08 13.45 15.33
CA LEU A 206 4.55 12.23 14.72
C LEU A 206 5.45 11.64 13.61
N GLU A 207 6.28 12.45 12.95
CA GLU A 207 7.29 11.95 12.01
C GLU A 207 8.41 11.25 12.78
N ALA A 208 8.97 11.92 13.80
CA ALA A 208 9.99 11.35 14.67
C ALA A 208 9.50 10.11 15.43
N ALA A 209 8.24 10.04 15.84
CA ALA A 209 7.65 8.84 16.45
C ALA A 209 7.64 7.65 15.48
N ASN A 210 7.37 7.87 14.19
CA ASN A 210 7.43 6.82 13.18
C ASN A 210 8.88 6.38 12.91
N ASP A 211 9.84 7.32 12.94
CA ASP A 211 11.26 7.00 12.79
C ASP A 211 11.77 6.22 14.00
N LEU A 212 11.38 6.61 15.21
CA LEU A 212 11.63 5.85 16.45
C LEU A 212 11.07 4.44 16.36
N ALA A 213 9.81 4.28 15.93
CA ALA A 213 9.22 2.96 15.76
C ALA A 213 10.00 2.08 14.77
N GLN A 214 10.52 2.66 13.69
CA GLN A 214 11.38 1.95 12.74
C GLN A 214 12.69 1.50 13.39
N GLU A 215 13.36 2.37 14.15
CA GLU A 215 14.60 2.01 14.83
C GLU A 215 14.40 0.93 15.91
N VAL A 216 13.32 1.02 16.69
CA VAL A 216 12.94 0.00 17.67
C VAL A 216 12.62 -1.34 16.99
N ALA A 217 11.90 -1.31 15.86
CA ALA A 217 11.60 -2.50 15.08
C ALA A 217 12.88 -3.15 14.51
N ARG A 218 13.81 -2.34 13.99
CA ARG A 218 15.11 -2.78 13.46
C ARG A 218 16.01 -3.36 14.54
N SER A 219 16.03 -2.77 15.74
CA SER A 219 16.85 -3.24 16.85
C SER A 219 16.32 -4.53 17.48
N GLY A 220 15.06 -4.89 17.17
CA GLY A 220 14.35 -6.00 17.80
C GLY A 220 13.89 -5.67 19.22
N GLY A 221 13.57 -4.41 19.48
CA GLY A 221 13.16 -3.93 20.80
C GLY A 221 14.30 -3.67 21.78
N ARG A 222 15.55 -3.68 21.31
CA ARG A 222 16.73 -3.38 22.13
C ARG A 222 17.03 -1.88 22.13
N ASP A 223 17.52 -1.39 23.26
CA ASP A 223 18.03 -0.03 23.39
C ASP A 223 19.42 0.05 22.75
N THR A 224 19.47 0.55 21.52
CA THR A 224 20.71 0.83 20.77
C THR A 224 20.94 2.33 20.70
N GLU A 225 22.16 2.76 20.35
CA GLU A 225 22.48 4.18 20.15
C GLU A 225 21.52 4.85 19.16
N ALA A 226 21.11 4.15 18.09
CA ALA A 226 20.13 4.65 17.12
C ALA A 226 18.73 4.86 17.73
N VAL A 227 18.29 3.96 18.61
CA VAL A 227 17.01 4.09 19.32
C VAL A 227 17.07 5.26 20.31
N GLU A 228 18.16 5.38 21.08
CA GLU A 228 18.38 6.52 21.98
C GLU A 228 18.42 7.86 21.23
N HIS A 229 19.09 7.88 20.07
CA HIS A 229 19.12 9.05 19.20
C HIS A 229 17.70 9.43 18.71
N ALA A 230 16.91 8.46 18.29
CA ALA A 230 15.53 8.70 17.86
C ALA A 230 14.63 9.19 19.03
N ARG A 231 14.84 8.69 20.26
CA ARG A 231 14.16 9.21 21.45
C ARG A 231 14.55 10.66 21.75
N ALA A 232 15.85 10.96 21.70
CA ALA A 232 16.36 12.32 21.88
C ALA A 232 15.81 13.29 20.82
N GLU A 233 15.62 12.82 19.58
CA GLU A 233 15.02 13.61 18.51
C GLU A 233 13.55 13.96 18.80
N VAL A 234 12.76 13.01 19.29
CA VAL A 234 11.38 13.26 19.71
C VAL A 234 11.34 14.32 20.82
N ASP A 235 12.19 14.22 21.83
CA ASP A 235 12.25 15.18 22.93
C ASP A 235 12.70 16.57 22.45
N ARG A 236 13.71 16.63 21.58
CA ARG A 236 14.17 17.88 20.96
C ARG A 236 13.05 18.59 20.20
N LEU A 237 12.26 17.86 19.42
CA LEU A 237 11.16 18.43 18.63
C LEU A 237 9.98 18.86 19.50
N ARG A 238 9.75 18.18 20.63
CA ARG A 238 8.74 18.58 21.64
C ARG A 238 9.13 19.88 22.32
N ASN A 239 10.42 20.06 22.63
CA ASN A 239 10.93 21.20 23.39
C ASN A 239 11.34 22.40 22.51
N ARG A 240 11.25 22.26 21.18
CA ARG A 240 11.54 23.34 20.23
C ARG A 240 10.44 24.40 20.24
N LYS A 241 10.70 25.50 20.96
CA LYS A 241 9.89 26.72 20.91
C LYS A 241 10.17 27.54 19.65
#